data_AF-A0A7C4E663-F1
#
_entry.id   AF-A0A7C4E663-F1
#
_cell.length_a   1.000
_cell.length_b   1.000
_cell.length_c   1.000
_cell.angle_alpha   90.00
_cell.angle_beta   90.00
_cell.angle_gamma   90.00
#
_symmetry.space_group_name_H-M   'P 1'
#
loop_
_entity.id
_entity.type
_entity.pdbx_description
1 polymer ?
#
loop_
_entity_poly.entity_id
_entity_poly.type
_entity_poly.pdbx_seq_one_letter_code
_entity_poly.pdbx_strand_id
1 'polypeptide(L)'
;MSSEPTSAEALKGKRGLRRLLDATRYSLDGLRAAWRHEDAFRQEVVFGAILVAVAVALPVTVLEKILLIGVVLIVLIVELLNTAVEAAIDRDSLSIDPLAKRAKDYGSAAVMLALVLAGGAWAAILVNRFVL
;
A
#
# COMPACT_ATOMS: atom_id res chain seq x y z
N MET A 1 5.59 -48.60 22.61
CA MET A 1 6.68 -47.60 22.57
C MET A 1 7.20 -47.62 21.15
N SER A 2 7.02 -46.64 20.26
CA SER A 2 6.54 -45.26 20.29
C SER A 2 6.03 -44.96 18.87
N SER A 3 4.82 -44.42 18.71
CA SER A 3 4.25 -44.06 17.41
C SER A 3 4.95 -42.83 16.83
N GLU A 4 5.73 -43.01 15.77
CA GLU A 4 6.33 -41.93 14.98
C GLU A 4 5.24 -41.03 14.35
N PRO A 5 5.43 -39.71 14.30
CA PRO A 5 4.41 -38.83 13.76
C PRO A 5 4.29 -38.99 12.23
N THR A 6 3.04 -39.29 11.86
CA THR A 6 2.43 -39.47 10.55
C THR A 6 2.70 -38.33 9.55
N SER A 7 3.06 -38.75 8.32
CA SER A 7 2.99 -38.07 7.01
C SER A 7 3.74 -36.74 6.80
N ALA A 8 4.61 -36.73 5.77
CA ALA A 8 5.32 -35.56 5.25
C ALA A 8 4.40 -34.38 4.87
N GLU A 9 3.12 -34.63 4.61
CA GLU A 9 2.09 -33.63 4.36
C GLU A 9 1.79 -32.76 5.58
N ALA A 10 1.76 -33.34 6.78
CA ALA A 10 1.57 -32.59 8.02
C ALA A 10 2.77 -31.67 8.33
N LEU A 11 3.99 -32.09 7.98
CA LEU A 11 5.20 -31.27 8.05
C LEU A 11 5.23 -30.17 6.97
N LYS A 12 4.62 -30.40 5.80
CA LYS A 12 4.48 -29.41 4.71
C LYS A 12 3.42 -28.36 5.07
N GLY A 13 2.30 -28.75 5.65
CA GLY A 13 1.26 -27.87 6.18
C GLY A 13 1.75 -26.97 7.32
N LYS A 14 2.48 -27.54 8.30
CA LYS A 14 3.11 -26.76 9.39
C LYS A 14 4.14 -25.76 8.86
N ARG A 15 4.93 -26.12 7.84
CA ARG A 15 5.87 -25.20 7.17
C ARG A 15 5.15 -24.13 6.37
N GLY A 16 4.07 -24.46 5.68
CA GLY A 16 3.25 -23.51 4.92
C GLY A 16 2.62 -22.44 5.81
N LEU A 17 2.00 -22.86 6.92
CA LEU A 17 1.39 -21.92 7.88
C LEU A 17 2.45 -21.02 8.53
N ARG A 18 3.60 -21.57 8.93
CA ARG A 18 4.72 -20.77 9.45
C ARG A 18 5.19 -19.72 8.43
N ARG A 19 5.35 -20.08 7.17
CA ARG A 19 5.72 -19.12 6.10
C ARG A 19 4.69 -18.02 5.90
N LEU A 20 3.40 -18.34 5.99
CA LEU A 20 2.33 -17.34 5.89
C LEU A 20 2.40 -16.37 7.08
N LEU A 21 2.56 -16.90 8.30
CA LEU A 21 2.71 -16.07 9.51
C LEU A 21 3.94 -15.17 9.44
N ASP A 22 5.08 -15.71 8.97
CA ASP A 22 6.31 -14.95 8.77
C ASP A 22 6.12 -13.85 7.72
N ALA A 23 5.47 -14.15 6.58
CA ALA A 23 5.18 -13.16 5.54
C ALA A 23 4.27 -12.05 6.07
N THR A 24 3.21 -12.38 6.80
CA THR A 24 2.34 -11.39 7.44
C THR A 24 3.10 -10.53 8.45
N ARG A 25 4.00 -11.12 9.25
CA ARG A 25 4.87 -10.37 10.16
C ARG A 25 5.75 -9.38 9.41
N TYR A 26 6.43 -9.82 8.35
CA TYR A 26 7.27 -8.94 7.53
C TYR A 26 6.47 -7.80 6.89
N SER A 27 5.26 -8.06 6.40
CA SER A 27 4.38 -7.02 5.87
C SER A 27 4.00 -5.99 6.94
N LEU A 28 3.66 -6.44 8.15
CA LEU A 28 3.34 -5.55 9.27
C LEU A 28 4.54 -4.72 9.71
N ASP A 29 5.74 -5.31 9.73
CA ASP A 29 6.97 -4.60 10.07
C ASP A 29 7.30 -3.53 9.02
N GLY A 30 7.08 -3.82 7.72
CA GLY A 30 7.20 -2.84 6.64
C GLY A 30 6.21 -1.67 6.79
N LEU A 31 4.93 -1.95 7.06
CA LEU A 31 3.91 -0.92 7.30
C LEU A 31 4.24 -0.05 8.53
N ARG A 32 4.73 -0.67 9.61
CA ARG A 32 5.15 0.05 10.82
C ARG A 32 6.37 0.93 10.54
N ALA A 33 7.32 0.46 9.74
CA ALA A 33 8.49 1.22 9.35
C ALA A 33 8.07 2.46 8.54
N ALA A 34 7.27 2.28 7.49
CA ALA A 34 6.74 3.37 6.68
C ALA A 34 5.97 4.39 7.54
N TRP A 35 5.07 3.92 8.42
CA TRP A 35 4.36 4.80 9.34
C TRP A 35 5.28 5.58 10.28
N ARG A 36 6.39 4.98 10.74
CA ARG A 36 7.28 5.64 11.70
C ARG A 36 8.24 6.62 11.03
N HIS A 37 8.70 6.31 9.83
CA HIS A 37 9.80 7.02 9.17
C HIS A 37 9.33 7.98 8.08
N GLU A 38 8.18 7.73 7.46
CA GLU A 38 7.68 8.56 6.35
C GLU A 38 6.52 9.45 6.79
N ASP A 39 6.75 10.77 6.78
CA ASP A 39 5.73 11.77 7.06
C ASP A 39 4.61 11.75 6.02
N ALA A 40 4.97 11.62 4.74
CA ALA A 40 4.02 11.57 3.62
C ALA A 40 3.07 10.38 3.74
N PHE A 41 3.60 9.16 3.92
CA PHE A 41 2.79 7.96 4.16
C PHE A 41 1.81 8.11 5.35
N ARG A 42 2.25 8.71 6.46
CA ARG A 42 1.35 8.99 7.60
C ARG A 42 0.20 9.90 7.23
N GLN A 43 0.48 10.99 6.51
CA GLN A 43 -0.56 11.92 6.06
C GLN A 43 -1.55 11.22 5.14
N GLU A 44 -1.06 10.47 4.16
CA GLU A 44 -1.91 9.73 3.22
C GLU A 44 -2.78 8.69 3.91
N VAL A 45 -2.27 7.96 4.91
CA VAL A 45 -3.08 7.00 5.67
C VAL A 45 -4.16 7.71 6.49
N VAL A 46 -3.86 8.86 7.10
CA VAL A 46 -4.87 9.64 7.86
C VAL A 46 -5.95 10.17 6.93
N PHE A 47 -5.58 10.82 5.81
CA PHE A 47 -6.55 11.28 4.82
C PHE A 47 -7.30 10.12 4.17
N GLY A 48 -6.60 9.03 3.87
CA GLY A 48 -7.17 7.81 3.32
C GLY A 48 -8.22 7.20 4.25
N ALA A 49 -7.96 7.13 5.55
CA ALA A 49 -8.93 6.64 6.53
C ALA A 49 -10.21 7.49 6.55
N ILE A 50 -10.07 8.81 6.46
CA ILE A 50 -11.21 9.74 6.35
C ILE A 50 -11.97 9.49 5.05
N LEU A 51 -11.28 9.41 3.91
CA LEU A 51 -11.89 9.15 2.61
C LEU A 51 -12.61 7.79 2.57
N VAL A 52 -12.04 6.74 3.16
CA VAL A 52 -12.69 5.44 3.27
C VAL A 52 -13.97 5.53 4.11
N ALA A 53 -13.93 6.21 5.26
CA ALA A 53 -15.13 6.42 6.08
C ALA A 53 -16.22 7.19 5.32
N VAL A 54 -15.84 8.23 4.57
CA VAL A 54 -16.75 8.99 3.70
C VAL A 54 -17.32 8.10 2.59
N ALA A 55 -16.49 7.30 1.90
CA ALA A 55 -16.94 6.40 0.84
C ALA A 55 -17.96 5.37 1.34
N VAL A 56 -17.74 4.82 2.55
CA VAL A 56 -18.69 3.90 3.19
C VAL A 56 -20.00 4.60 3.53
N ALA A 57 -19.98 5.86 3.96
CA ALA A 57 -21.18 6.63 4.29
C ALA A 57 -21.95 7.17 3.07
N LEU A 58 -21.30 7.32 1.92
CA LEU A 58 -21.92 7.90 0.71
C LEU A 58 -23.08 7.05 0.16
N PRO A 59 -24.17 7.66 -0.35
CA PRO A 59 -25.30 6.97 -0.97
C PRO A 59 -25.01 6.62 -2.45
N VAL A 60 -23.89 5.93 -2.69
CA VAL A 60 -23.44 5.46 -4.01
C VAL A 60 -23.48 3.94 -4.09
N THR A 61 -23.39 3.39 -5.29
CA THR A 61 -23.43 1.94 -5.52
C THR A 61 -22.25 1.24 -4.85
N VAL A 62 -22.39 -0.06 -4.57
CA VAL A 62 -21.31 -0.87 -3.98
C VAL A 62 -20.04 -0.83 -4.85
N LEU A 63 -20.20 -0.87 -6.18
CA LEU A 63 -19.08 -0.81 -7.12
C LEU A 63 -18.34 0.53 -7.02
N GLU A 64 -19.07 1.65 -6.95
CA GLU A 64 -18.47 2.97 -6.76
C GLU A 64 -17.72 3.06 -5.43
N LYS A 65 -18.27 2.50 -4.33
CA LYS A 65 -17.56 2.45 -3.04
C LYS A 65 -16.24 1.68 -3.14
N ILE A 66 -16.27 0.51 -3.77
CA ILE A 66 -15.06 -0.30 -4.00
C ILE A 66 -14.04 0.50 -4.82
N LEU A 67 -14.48 1.25 -5.83
CA LEU A 67 -13.62 2.10 -6.65
C LEU A 67 -12.98 3.23 -5.82
N LEU A 68 -13.79 3.98 -5.05
CA LEU A 68 -13.34 5.08 -4.19
C LEU A 68 -12.32 4.62 -3.13
N ILE A 69 -12.57 3.46 -2.52
CA ILE A 69 -11.65 2.85 -1.55
C ILE A 69 -10.41 2.31 -2.29
N GLY A 70 -10.60 1.69 -3.45
CA GLY A 70 -9.54 1.11 -4.26
C GLY A 70 -8.50 2.13 -4.69
N VAL A 71 -8.92 3.32 -5.15
CA VAL A 71 -7.98 4.39 -5.55
C VAL A 71 -7.21 4.96 -4.35
N VAL A 72 -7.79 5.00 -3.16
CA VAL A 72 -7.07 5.36 -1.91
C VAL A 72 -6.02 4.31 -1.59
N LEU A 73 -6.34 3.02 -1.72
CA LEU A 73 -5.36 1.95 -1.51
C LEU A 73 -4.23 1.99 -2.55
N ILE A 74 -4.53 2.35 -3.80
CA ILE A 74 -3.50 2.52 -4.85
C ILE A 74 -2.50 3.61 -4.45
N VAL A 75 -2.96 4.75 -3.92
CA VAL A 75 -2.07 5.81 -3.43
C VAL A 75 -1.10 5.27 -2.38
N LEU A 76 -1.61 4.60 -1.35
CA LEU A 76 -0.79 4.01 -0.28
C LEU A 76 0.19 2.94 -0.79
N ILE A 77 -0.21 2.13 -1.77
CA ILE A 77 0.66 1.12 -2.38
C ILE A 77 1.80 1.80 -3.12
N VAL A 78 1.50 2.82 -3.93
CA VAL A 78 2.51 3.53 -4.72
C VAL A 78 3.48 4.29 -3.82
N GLU A 79 3.00 4.89 -2.73
CA GLU A 79 3.84 5.57 -1.74
C GLU A 79 4.79 4.60 -1.01
N LEU A 80 4.31 3.40 -0.65
CA LEU A 80 5.18 2.36 -0.09
C LEU A 80 6.23 1.89 -1.09
N LEU A 81 5.89 1.79 -2.37
CA LEU A 81 6.84 1.45 -3.43
C LEU A 81 7.86 2.58 -3.64
N ASN A 82 7.43 3.85 -3.60
CA ASN A 82 8.32 5.00 -3.67
C ASN A 82 9.33 4.97 -2.51
N THR A 83 8.82 4.81 -1.28
CA THR A 83 9.66 4.68 -0.07
C THR A 83 10.65 3.52 -0.18
N ALA A 84 10.22 2.37 -0.70
CA ALA A 84 11.09 1.21 -0.88
C ALA A 84 12.21 1.48 -1.90
N VAL A 85 11.92 2.20 -2.99
CA VAL A 85 12.92 2.62 -3.98
C VAL A 85 13.90 3.61 -3.38
N GLU A 86 13.42 4.62 -2.64
CA GLU A 86 14.26 5.59 -1.94
C GLU A 86 15.20 4.92 -0.95
N ALA A 87 14.68 4.03 -0.10
CA ALA A 87 15.48 3.28 0.87
C ALA A 87 16.53 2.36 0.21
N ALA A 88 16.20 1.77 -0.95
CA ALA A 88 17.15 0.95 -1.70
C ALA A 88 18.30 1.78 -2.28
N ILE A 89 18.01 2.99 -2.76
CA ILE A 89 18.98 3.90 -3.36
C ILE A 89 19.85 4.58 -2.30
N ASP A 90 19.28 4.96 -1.16
CA ASP A 90 19.98 5.70 -0.11
C ASP A 90 21.03 4.88 0.63
N ARG A 91 20.96 3.55 0.52
CA ARG A 91 21.95 2.62 1.08
C ARG A 91 23.37 2.85 0.55
N ASP A 92 23.51 3.27 -0.72
CA ASP A 92 24.79 3.30 -1.43
C ASP A 92 25.30 4.74 -1.70
N SER A 93 24.65 5.77 -1.14
CA SER A 93 24.95 7.17 -1.51
C SER A 93 26.14 7.75 -0.71
N LEU A 94 27.33 7.77 -1.33
CA LEU A 94 28.46 8.63 -0.92
C LEU A 94 28.69 9.79 -1.92
N SER A 95 28.02 9.76 -3.07
CA SER A 95 28.05 10.79 -4.11
C SER A 95 26.69 10.91 -4.79
N ILE A 96 26.40 12.09 -5.38
CA ILE A 96 25.14 12.31 -6.12
C ILE A 96 25.22 11.57 -7.46
N ASP A 97 24.51 10.45 -7.58
CA ASP A 97 24.35 9.71 -8.83
C ASP A 97 23.14 10.26 -9.63
N PRO A 98 23.33 10.73 -10.88
CA PRO A 98 22.23 11.15 -11.75
C PRO A 98 21.13 10.10 -11.96
N LEU A 99 21.46 8.80 -11.91
CA LEU A 99 20.49 7.71 -11.99
C LEU A 99 19.67 7.58 -10.70
N ALA A 100 20.31 7.70 -9.54
CA ALA A 100 19.63 7.74 -8.25
C ALA A 100 18.59 8.86 -8.20
N LYS A 101 18.97 10.06 -8.67
CA LYS A 101 18.03 11.19 -8.78
C LYS A 101 16.83 10.84 -9.66
N ARG A 102 17.05 10.31 -10.87
CA ARG A 102 15.96 9.94 -11.79
C ARG A 102 15.01 8.90 -11.20
N ALA A 103 15.54 7.90 -10.50
CA ALA A 103 14.71 6.88 -9.89
C ALA A 103 13.80 7.44 -8.78
N LYS A 104 14.30 8.38 -7.96
CA LYS A 104 13.47 9.13 -7.00
C LYS A 104 12.42 9.99 -7.70
N ASP A 105 12.81 10.70 -8.75
CA ASP A 105 11.88 11.53 -9.54
C ASP A 105 10.74 10.68 -10.14
N TYR A 106 11.04 9.45 -10.60
CA TYR A 106 10.02 8.53 -11.13
C TYR A 106 9.08 8.00 -10.06
N GLY A 107 9.59 7.68 -8.88
CA GLY A 107 8.77 7.24 -7.76
C GLY A 107 7.79 8.34 -7.31
N SER A 108 8.31 9.56 -7.13
CA SER A 108 7.47 10.74 -6.83
C SER A 108 6.43 11.04 -7.92
N ALA A 109 6.81 10.90 -9.20
CA ALA A 109 5.88 11.05 -10.31
C ALA A 109 4.76 10.00 -10.28
N ALA A 110 5.07 8.74 -9.90
CA ALA A 110 4.06 7.70 -9.75
C ALA A 110 3.06 8.04 -8.63
N VAL A 111 3.52 8.54 -7.49
CA VAL A 111 2.65 8.99 -6.39
C VAL A 111 1.72 10.11 -6.86
N MET A 112 2.26 11.11 -7.56
CA MET A 112 1.45 12.19 -8.14
C MET A 112 0.37 11.67 -9.10
N LEU A 113 0.70 10.71 -9.97
CA LEU A 113 -0.28 10.10 -10.88
C LEU A 113 -1.36 9.31 -10.12
N ALA A 114 -1.00 8.61 -9.05
CA ALA A 114 -1.95 7.92 -8.18
C ALA A 114 -2.91 8.91 -7.49
N LEU A 115 -2.40 10.04 -7.00
CA LEU A 115 -3.21 11.11 -6.42
C LEU A 115 -4.16 11.74 -7.45
N VAL A 116 -3.71 11.98 -8.68
CA VAL A 116 -4.57 12.47 -9.78
C VAL A 116 -5.68 11.47 -10.09
N LEU A 117 -5.36 10.18 -10.16
CA LEU A 117 -6.35 9.12 -10.36
C LEU A 117 -7.38 9.09 -9.22
N ALA A 118 -6.92 9.16 -7.97
CA ALA A 118 -7.80 9.17 -6.80
C ALA A 118 -8.71 10.41 -6.80
N GLY A 119 -8.15 11.60 -6.98
CA GLY A 119 -8.92 12.84 -7.06
C GLY A 119 -9.93 12.83 -8.21
N GLY A 120 -9.53 12.33 -9.39
CA GLY A 120 -10.40 12.22 -10.55
C GLY A 120 -11.57 11.25 -10.35
N ALA A 121 -11.31 10.06 -9.78
CA ALA A 121 -12.36 9.09 -9.48
C ALA A 121 -13.36 9.62 -8.43
N TRP A 122 -12.87 10.25 -7.37
CA TRP A 122 -13.69 10.90 -6.36
C TRP A 122 -14.54 12.02 -6.95
N ALA A 123 -13.93 12.94 -7.70
CA ALA A 123 -14.64 14.05 -8.34
C ALA A 123 -15.72 13.54 -9.31
N ALA A 124 -15.39 12.58 -10.17
CA ALA A 124 -16.32 12.03 -11.15
C ALA A 124 -17.55 11.39 -10.49
N ILE A 125 -17.35 10.56 -9.46
CA ILE A 125 -18.46 9.88 -8.77
C ILE A 125 -19.31 10.89 -7.98
N LEU A 126 -18.70 11.86 -7.30
CA LEU A 126 -19.43 12.89 -6.56
C LEU A 126 -20.24 13.79 -7.50
N VAL A 127 -19.66 14.25 -8.61
CA VAL A 127 -20.36 15.06 -9.62
C VAL A 127 -21.53 14.27 -10.21
N ASN A 128 -21.30 13.01 -10.59
CA ASN A 128 -22.35 12.14 -11.12
C ASN A 128 -23.47 11.86 -10.11
N ARG A 129 -23.16 11.84 -8.81
CA ARG A 129 -24.15 11.52 -7.77
C ARG A 129 -24.98 12.73 -7.31
N PHE A 130 -24.41 13.93 -7.35
CA PHE A 130 -24.99 15.11 -6.71
C PHE A 130 -25.26 16.29 -7.65
N VAL A 131 -24.71 16.29 -8.86
CA VAL A 131 -24.86 17.39 -9.82
C VAL A 131 -25.61 16.95 -11.08
N LEU A 132 -25.25 15.79 -11.62
CA LEU A 132 -25.92 15.17 -12.77
C LEU A 132 -27.07 14.28 -12.28
#